data_AF-A0A0S7YIQ1-F1
#
_entry.id   AF-A0A0S7YIQ1-F1
#
_cell.length_a   1.000
_cell.length_b   1.000
_cell.length_c   1.000
_cell.angle_alpha   90.00
_cell.angle_beta   90.00
_cell.angle_gamma   90.00
#
_symmetry.space_group_name_H-M   'P 1'
#
loop_
_entity.id
_entity.type
_entity.pdbx_description
1 polymer ?
#
loop_
_entity_poly.entity_id
_entity_poly.type
_entity_poly.pdbx_seq_one_letter_code
_entity_poly.pdbx_strand_id
1 'polypeptide(L)'
;MKLVQKQLFRGVREFEIVDAAISFRIKTLRKEKTLTVELAMINPEPIVKGPFLEFHSRVKCDPLLSLLIDKPNPQEFNAFVEELKRRVRQEYNAFAGLRASPLPAGMEANVFEDPPEFDDPAQNRIAKTAKPVSVENIDTAIRMLEMYLGAEQIASLLTALEALKREPENQSCLDQLVMAFDDLGPRQGAVLTYAPYVGILLSYER
;
A
#
# COMPACT_ATOMS: atom_id res chain seq x y z
N MET A 1 -24.08 6.75 -5.37
CA MET A 1 -24.54 5.33 -5.37
C MET A 1 -24.16 4.71 -4.05
N LYS A 2 -25.01 3.86 -3.45
CA LYS A 2 -24.79 3.32 -2.10
C LYS A 2 -24.88 1.80 -2.08
N LEU A 3 -23.98 1.15 -1.34
CA LEU A 3 -23.97 -0.29 -1.07
C LEU A 3 -23.96 -0.52 0.45
N VAL A 4 -24.92 -1.32 0.95
CA VAL A 4 -25.03 -1.62 2.39
C VAL A 4 -24.86 -3.12 2.62
N GLN A 5 -23.80 -3.48 3.35
CA GLN A 5 -23.50 -4.86 3.72
C GLN A 5 -23.78 -5.06 5.21
N LYS A 6 -24.90 -5.74 5.51
CA LYS A 6 -25.27 -6.11 6.88
C LYS A 6 -24.65 -7.46 7.25
N GLN A 7 -24.01 -7.56 8.41
CA GLN A 7 -23.57 -8.83 8.97
C GLN A 7 -24.13 -9.01 10.39
N LEU A 8 -24.92 -10.07 10.60
CA LEU A 8 -25.61 -10.36 11.87
C LEU A 8 -24.69 -10.37 13.12
N PHE A 9 -23.39 -10.64 12.95
CA PHE A 9 -22.41 -10.66 14.07
C PHE A 9 -21.22 -9.72 13.89
N ARG A 10 -20.99 -9.16 12.69
CA ARG A 10 -19.80 -8.35 12.37
C ARG A 10 -20.09 -6.86 12.15
N GLY A 11 -21.35 -6.44 12.28
CA GLY A 11 -21.77 -5.05 12.14
C GLY A 11 -22.32 -4.71 10.76
N VAL A 12 -22.59 -3.42 10.54
CA VAL A 12 -23.10 -2.89 9.27
C VAL A 12 -21.99 -2.10 8.60
N ARG A 13 -21.72 -2.38 7.33
CA ARG A 13 -20.83 -1.61 6.49
C ARG A 13 -21.65 -0.89 5.43
N GLU A 14 -21.49 0.42 5.33
CA GLU A 14 -22.14 1.25 4.33
C GLU A 14 -21.07 1.89 3.48
N PHE A 15 -21.21 1.78 2.16
CA PHE A 15 -20.31 2.37 1.19
C PHE A 15 -21.12 3.32 0.32
N GLU A 16 -20.65 4.54 0.15
CA GLU A 16 -21.33 5.56 -0.62
C GLU A 16 -20.31 6.28 -1.50
N ILE A 17 -20.59 6.27 -2.80
CA ILE A 17 -19.78 6.99 -3.78
C ILE A 17 -20.42 8.36 -3.99
N VAL A 18 -19.69 9.41 -3.60
CA VAL A 18 -20.09 10.82 -3.65
C VAL A 18 -19.06 11.55 -4.50
N ASP A 19 -19.48 12.02 -5.68
CA ASP A 19 -18.62 12.72 -6.63
C ASP A 19 -17.29 12.00 -6.90
N ALA A 20 -16.17 12.63 -6.55
CA ALA A 20 -14.80 12.14 -6.72
C ALA A 20 -14.26 11.36 -5.50
N ALA A 21 -15.10 11.05 -4.51
CA ALA A 21 -14.71 10.32 -3.31
C ALA A 21 -15.65 9.13 -3.01
N ILE A 22 -15.12 8.16 -2.28
CA ILE A 22 -15.89 7.11 -1.65
C ILE A 22 -15.82 7.28 -0.13
N SER A 23 -17.00 7.45 0.48
CA SER A 23 -17.15 7.42 1.92
C SER A 23 -17.64 6.05 2.34
N PHE A 24 -17.04 5.48 3.38
CA PHE A 24 -17.51 4.25 3.96
C PHE A 24 -17.57 4.32 5.47
N ARG A 25 -18.65 3.75 6.00
CA ARG A 25 -18.98 3.73 7.42
C ARG A 25 -19.06 2.28 7.85
N ILE A 26 -18.24 1.91 8.82
CA ILE A 26 -18.24 0.58 9.43
C ILE A 26 -18.71 0.73 10.87
N LYS A 27 -19.93 0.25 11.13
CA LYS A 27 -20.53 0.24 12.46
C LYS A 27 -20.46 -1.17 13.04
N THR A 28 -19.65 -1.34 14.08
CA THR A 28 -19.57 -2.57 14.87
C THR A 28 -20.27 -2.39 16.21
N LEU A 29 -20.52 -3.47 16.96
CA LEU A 29 -21.17 -3.44 18.28
C LEU A 29 -20.47 -2.51 19.31
N ARG A 30 -19.18 -2.21 19.14
CA ARG A 30 -18.40 -1.38 20.08
C ARG A 30 -17.88 -0.07 19.51
N LYS A 31 -17.72 0.03 18.19
CA LYS A 31 -17.05 1.18 17.53
C LYS A 31 -17.70 1.49 16.20
N GLU A 32 -17.75 2.77 15.88
CA GLU A 32 -18.13 3.28 14.59
C GLU A 32 -16.93 4.00 13.96
N LYS A 33 -16.63 3.69 12.70
CA LYS A 33 -15.56 4.36 11.95
C LYS A 33 -16.10 4.82 10.61
N THR A 34 -15.89 6.10 10.31
CA THR A 34 -16.18 6.69 9.00
C THR A 34 -14.86 7.07 8.35
N LEU A 35 -14.67 6.69 7.10
CA LEU A 35 -13.49 6.98 6.29
C LEU A 35 -13.95 7.52 4.95
N THR A 36 -13.29 8.56 4.47
CA THR A 36 -13.51 9.11 3.13
C THR A 36 -12.19 9.00 2.37
N VAL A 37 -12.25 8.47 1.16
CA VAL A 37 -11.09 8.21 0.31
C VAL A 37 -11.36 8.78 -1.07
N GLU A 38 -10.41 9.53 -1.62
CA GLU A 38 -10.51 10.07 -2.97
C GLU A 38 -10.31 8.95 -4.00
N LEU A 39 -11.19 8.91 -5.01
CA LEU A 39 -11.19 7.87 -6.05
C LEU A 39 -9.91 7.92 -6.90
N ALA A 40 -9.30 9.09 -7.06
CA ALA A 40 -8.05 9.27 -7.80
C ALA A 40 -6.88 8.50 -7.16
N MET A 41 -6.90 8.26 -5.84
CA MET A 41 -5.85 7.52 -5.14
C MET A 41 -6.03 5.99 -5.20
N ILE A 42 -7.18 5.52 -5.69
CA ILE A 42 -7.54 4.10 -5.72
C ILE A 42 -7.06 3.47 -7.01
N ASN A 43 -6.46 2.28 -6.92
CA ASN A 43 -6.12 1.48 -8.10
C ASN A 43 -7.43 0.94 -8.75
N PRO A 44 -7.65 1.18 -10.05
CA PRO A 44 -8.85 0.70 -10.75
C PRO A 44 -8.96 -0.82 -10.84
N GLU A 45 -7.87 -1.55 -10.61
CA GLU A 45 -7.83 -3.01 -10.62
C GLU A 45 -7.95 -3.56 -9.20
N PRO A 46 -9.15 -4.01 -8.78
CA PRO A 46 -9.31 -4.62 -7.47
C PRO A 46 -8.74 -6.05 -7.46
N ILE A 47 -8.22 -6.45 -6.30
CA ILE A 47 -7.64 -7.77 -6.06
C ILE A 47 -8.63 -8.59 -5.24
N VAL A 48 -8.90 -9.82 -5.67
CA VAL A 48 -9.71 -10.77 -4.89
C VAL A 48 -8.81 -11.44 -3.86
N LYS A 49 -9.11 -11.22 -2.57
CA LYS A 49 -8.38 -11.82 -1.44
C LYS A 49 -9.35 -12.55 -0.52
N GLY A 50 -9.52 -13.85 -0.75
CA GLY A 50 -10.46 -14.69 0.00
C GLY A 50 -11.91 -14.21 -0.20
N PRO A 51 -12.68 -13.93 0.87
CA PRO A 51 -14.06 -13.46 0.73
C PRO A 51 -14.17 -11.95 0.46
N PHE A 52 -13.05 -11.26 0.20
CA PHE A 52 -12.99 -9.82 0.02
C PHE A 52 -12.52 -9.44 -1.39
N LEU A 53 -13.15 -8.41 -1.95
CA LEU A 53 -12.67 -7.65 -3.08
C LEU A 53 -11.99 -6.39 -2.54
N GLU A 54 -10.66 -6.35 -2.66
CA GLU A 54 -9.82 -5.30 -2.10
C GLU A 54 -9.42 -4.29 -3.17
N PHE A 55 -9.65 -3.01 -2.91
CA PHE A 55 -9.09 -1.91 -3.70
C PHE A 55 -7.91 -1.32 -2.94
N HIS A 56 -6.76 -1.32 -3.59
CA HIS A 56 -5.51 -0.84 -3.02
C HIS A 56 -5.26 0.62 -3.38
N SER A 57 -4.45 1.29 -2.57
CA SER A 57 -3.93 2.61 -2.94
C SER A 57 -2.96 2.48 -4.11
N ARG A 58 -2.84 3.53 -4.91
CA ARG A 58 -1.82 3.64 -5.97
C ARG A 58 -0.44 3.90 -5.42
N VAL A 59 -0.38 4.63 -4.32
CA VAL A 59 0.88 5.04 -3.68
C VAL A 59 1.32 4.08 -2.59
N LYS A 60 0.39 3.27 -2.06
CA LYS A 60 0.68 2.28 -1.01
C LYS A 60 0.05 0.93 -1.35
N CYS A 61 0.76 -0.15 -1.07
CA CYS A 61 0.26 -1.51 -1.30
C CYS A 61 -0.80 -1.99 -0.29
N ASP A 62 -1.26 -1.14 0.62
CA ASP A 62 -2.30 -1.49 1.60
C ASP A 62 -3.72 -1.35 1.00
N PRO A 63 -4.67 -2.21 1.39
CA PRO A 63 -6.06 -2.13 0.95
C PRO A 63 -6.74 -0.91 1.57
N LEU A 64 -7.23 0.01 0.72
CA LEU A 64 -8.02 1.17 1.14
C LEU A 64 -9.50 0.80 1.33
N LEU A 65 -9.99 -0.14 0.53
CA LEU A 65 -11.37 -0.59 0.55
C LEU A 65 -11.39 -2.11 0.49
N SER A 66 -12.10 -2.76 1.40
CA SER A 66 -12.34 -4.21 1.34
C SER A 66 -13.84 -4.47 1.35
N LEU A 67 -14.39 -4.81 0.19
CA LEU A 67 -15.80 -5.16 0.01
C LEU A 67 -15.98 -6.67 0.20
N LEU A 68 -17.06 -7.10 0.84
CA LEU A 68 -17.39 -8.52 0.87
C LEU A 68 -18.01 -8.96 -0.45
N ILE A 69 -17.49 -10.03 -1.03
CA ILE A 69 -18.02 -10.60 -2.27
C ILE A 69 -19.42 -11.18 -2.00
N ASP A 70 -20.35 -10.96 -2.94
CA ASP A 70 -21.73 -11.48 -2.95
C ASP A 70 -22.63 -11.04 -1.78
N LYS A 71 -22.34 -9.89 -1.14
CA LYS A 71 -23.20 -9.30 -0.10
C LYS A 71 -23.57 -7.85 -0.44
N PRO A 72 -24.84 -7.44 -0.31
CA PRO A 72 -26.01 -8.21 0.14
C PRO A 72 -26.61 -9.13 -0.93
N ASN A 73 -26.43 -8.83 -2.22
CA ASN A 73 -26.77 -9.70 -3.34
C ASN A 73 -25.76 -9.47 -4.50
N PRO A 74 -25.56 -10.45 -5.40
CA PRO A 74 -24.57 -10.34 -6.47
C PRO A 74 -24.87 -9.25 -7.49
N GLN A 75 -26.14 -8.89 -7.72
CA GLN A 75 -26.54 -7.87 -8.69
C GLN A 75 -26.17 -6.46 -8.23
N GLU A 76 -26.58 -6.06 -7.02
CA GLU A 76 -26.24 -4.78 -6.41
C GLU A 76 -24.74 -4.67 -6.16
N PHE A 77 -24.09 -5.76 -5.75
CA PHE A 77 -22.65 -5.82 -5.58
C PHE A 77 -21.93 -5.57 -6.91
N ASN A 78 -22.28 -6.32 -7.96
CA ASN A 78 -21.65 -6.16 -9.28
C ASN A 78 -21.92 -4.76 -9.86
N ALA A 79 -23.16 -4.25 -9.75
CA ALA A 79 -23.50 -2.91 -10.21
C ALA A 79 -22.66 -1.84 -9.49
N PHE A 80 -22.48 -1.98 -8.17
CA PHE A 80 -21.66 -1.06 -7.39
C PHE A 80 -20.18 -1.15 -7.78
N VAL A 81 -19.63 -2.36 -7.92
CA VAL A 81 -18.24 -2.58 -8.30
C VAL A 81 -17.94 -2.03 -9.68
N GLU A 82 -18.82 -2.24 -10.66
CA GLU A 82 -18.66 -1.70 -12.01
C GLU A 82 -18.74 -0.17 -12.02
N GLU A 83 -19.68 0.43 -11.29
CA GLU A 83 -19.75 1.89 -11.17
C GLU A 83 -18.52 2.47 -10.45
N LEU A 84 -18.02 1.80 -9.41
CA LEU A 84 -16.81 2.19 -8.69
C LEU A 84 -15.60 2.14 -9.62
N LYS A 85 -15.40 1.03 -10.35
CA LYS A 85 -14.32 0.91 -11.35
C LYS A 85 -14.42 2.00 -12.41
N ARG A 86 -15.63 2.29 -12.90
CA ARG A 86 -15.88 3.32 -13.92
C ARG A 86 -15.47 4.70 -13.41
N ARG A 87 -15.89 5.08 -12.19
CA ARG A 87 -15.53 6.36 -11.59
C ARG A 87 -14.05 6.46 -11.25
N VAL A 88 -13.45 5.41 -10.67
CA VAL A 88 -12.01 5.38 -10.41
C VAL A 88 -11.20 5.56 -11.70
N ARG A 89 -11.60 4.92 -12.81
CA ARG A 89 -10.98 5.15 -14.12
C ARG A 89 -11.23 6.56 -14.68
N GLN A 90 -12.41 7.12 -14.45
CA GLN A 90 -12.74 8.48 -14.89
C GLN A 90 -11.89 9.53 -14.16
N GLU A 91 -11.82 9.44 -12.82
CA GLU A 91 -10.98 10.30 -11.98
C GLU A 91 -9.50 10.09 -12.27
N TYR A 92 -9.09 8.85 -12.56
CA TYR A 92 -7.75 8.57 -13.04
C TYR A 92 -7.41 9.30 -14.33
N ASN A 93 -8.26 9.17 -15.35
CA ASN A 93 -8.02 9.80 -16.64
C ASN A 93 -8.03 11.32 -16.52
N ALA A 94 -8.86 11.88 -15.62
CA ALA A 94 -8.86 13.30 -15.31
C ALA A 94 -7.56 13.73 -14.63
N PHE A 95 -7.09 12.97 -13.63
CA PHE A 95 -5.85 13.24 -12.90
C PHE A 95 -4.60 13.07 -13.77
N ALA A 96 -4.56 12.06 -14.64
CA ALA A 96 -3.46 11.78 -15.56
C ALA A 96 -3.45 12.69 -16.81
N GLY A 97 -4.36 13.67 -16.91
CA GLY A 97 -4.45 14.58 -18.06
C GLY A 97 -4.95 13.93 -19.35
N LEU A 98 -5.50 12.71 -19.30
CA LEU A 98 -5.98 11.95 -20.46
C LEU A 98 -7.42 12.30 -20.87
N ARG A 99 -7.99 13.40 -20.36
CA ARG A 99 -9.14 13.98 -21.04
C ARG A 99 -8.66 14.51 -22.38
N ALA A 100 -9.20 13.95 -23.46
CA ALA A 100 -9.35 14.68 -24.70
C ALA A 100 -10.24 15.89 -24.41
N SER A 101 -9.64 16.96 -23.90
CA SER A 101 -10.20 18.29 -24.05
C SER A 101 -10.37 18.52 -25.54
N PRO A 102 -11.48 19.09 -26.01
CA PRO A 102 -11.42 19.83 -27.26
C PRO A 102 -10.30 20.86 -27.05
N LEU A 103 -9.26 20.78 -27.85
CA LEU A 103 -8.14 21.72 -27.84
C LEU A 103 -8.68 23.15 -27.66
N PRO A 104 -8.31 23.90 -26.61
CA PRO A 104 -8.39 25.34 -26.70
C PRO A 104 -7.37 25.75 -27.76
N ALA A 105 -7.86 26.43 -28.79
CA ALA A 105 -7.01 27.12 -29.74
C ALA A 105 -6.13 28.12 -28.96
N GLY A 106 -4.83 27.87 -28.91
CA GLY A 106 -3.89 28.71 -28.18
C GLY A 106 -2.63 27.98 -27.77
N MET A 107 -1.89 27.45 -28.76
CA MET A 107 -0.46 27.23 -28.60
C MET A 107 0.19 28.60 -28.35
N GLU A 108 0.72 28.86 -27.16
CA GLU A 108 1.92 29.71 -27.00
C GLU A 108 2.72 29.31 -25.75
N ALA A 109 4.04 29.29 -25.96
CA ALA A 109 5.14 29.43 -25.01
C ALA A 109 5.41 28.29 -24.01
N ASN A 110 6.46 27.52 -24.32
CA ASN A 110 7.29 26.85 -23.32
C ASN A 110 7.87 27.90 -22.37
N VAL A 111 7.28 28.05 -21.18
CA VAL A 111 7.88 28.78 -20.06
C VAL A 111 8.61 27.75 -19.21
N PHE A 112 9.92 27.90 -19.06
CA PHE A 112 10.69 27.20 -18.05
C PHE A 112 10.16 27.62 -16.68
N GLU A 113 9.46 26.72 -15.98
CA GLU A 113 9.25 26.84 -14.53
C GLU A 113 10.55 26.41 -13.83
N ASP A 114 11.10 27.27 -12.98
CA ASP A 114 12.20 26.91 -12.08
C ASP A 114 11.84 25.67 -11.25
N PRO A 115 12.81 24.78 -10.93
CA PRO A 115 12.53 23.59 -10.13
C PRO A 115 11.95 23.99 -8.77
N PRO A 116 10.87 23.35 -8.29
CA PRO A 116 10.32 23.64 -6.97
C PRO A 116 11.36 23.30 -5.90
N GLU A 117 11.55 24.21 -4.94
CA GLU A 117 12.28 23.90 -3.71
C GLU A 117 11.52 22.79 -2.96
N PHE A 118 12.22 21.70 -2.64
CA PHE A 118 11.66 20.61 -1.86
C PHE A 118 11.56 21.04 -0.40
N ASP A 119 10.34 21.23 0.10
CA ASP A 119 10.11 21.41 1.53
C ASP A 119 10.51 20.15 2.32
N ASP A 120 11.18 20.39 3.44
CA ASP A 120 11.68 19.41 4.42
C ASP A 120 10.57 18.41 4.83
N PRO A 121 10.84 17.09 4.88
CA PRO A 121 9.81 16.09 5.18
C PRO A 121 9.44 16.10 6.67
N ALA A 122 8.58 17.04 7.05
CA ALA A 122 7.92 17.03 8.34
C ALA A 122 6.91 15.87 8.40
N GLN A 123 7.32 14.80 9.08
CA GLN A 123 6.54 14.05 10.06
C GLN A 123 5.16 13.51 9.61
N ASN A 124 5.16 12.40 8.86
CA ASN A 124 4.04 11.46 8.90
C ASN A 124 4.45 10.21 9.68
N ARG A 125 4.33 10.30 11.02
CA ARG A 125 4.40 9.14 11.92
C ARG A 125 3.23 8.19 11.60
N ILE A 126 3.51 7.17 10.79
CA ILE A 126 2.61 6.05 10.58
C ILE A 126 2.49 5.33 11.93
N ALA A 127 1.27 5.14 12.41
CA ALA A 127 1.01 4.35 13.60
C ALA A 127 1.53 2.92 13.38
N LYS A 128 2.66 2.59 14.04
CA LYS A 128 3.27 1.27 14.07
C LYS A 128 2.31 0.27 14.69
N THR A 129 1.53 -0.42 13.87
CA THR A 129 1.09 -1.77 14.24
C THR A 129 2.27 -2.69 13.93
N ALA A 130 3.06 -3.02 14.95
CA ALA A 130 4.10 -4.04 14.88
C ALA A 130 3.46 -5.34 14.39
N LYS A 131 3.59 -5.64 13.09
CA LYS A 131 3.29 -6.98 12.60
C LYS A 131 4.44 -7.87 13.07
N PRO A 132 4.16 -9.09 13.55
CA PRO A 132 5.21 -10.02 13.96
C PRO A 132 6.16 -10.28 12.79
N VAL A 133 7.45 -10.28 13.08
CA VAL A 133 8.51 -10.61 12.13
C VAL A 133 8.27 -12.02 11.59
N SER A 134 8.18 -12.16 10.26
CA SER A 134 7.89 -13.43 9.59
C SER A 134 9.19 -14.16 9.27
N VAL A 135 9.40 -15.28 9.96
CA VAL A 135 10.56 -16.17 9.78
C VAL A 135 10.63 -16.72 8.34
N GLU A 136 9.49 -17.04 7.73
CA GLU A 136 9.40 -17.55 6.35
C GLU A 136 9.88 -16.51 5.32
N ASN A 137 9.52 -15.25 5.54
CA ASN A 137 9.96 -14.16 4.67
C ASN A 137 11.46 -13.86 4.86
N ILE A 138 11.99 -14.04 6.06
CA ILE A 138 13.44 -13.93 6.30
C ILE A 138 14.20 -15.07 5.60
N ASP A 139 13.71 -16.32 5.67
CA ASP A 139 14.34 -17.45 4.97
C ASP A 139 14.36 -17.23 3.46
N THR A 140 13.26 -16.74 2.91
CA THR A 140 13.16 -16.39 1.49
C THR A 140 14.13 -15.27 1.13
N ALA A 141 14.22 -14.22 1.96
CA ALA A 141 15.16 -13.12 1.74
C ALA A 141 16.62 -13.61 1.73
N ILE A 142 17.03 -14.43 2.70
CA ILE A 142 18.39 -14.99 2.76
C ILE A 142 18.73 -15.76 1.49
N ARG A 143 17.84 -16.68 1.06
CA ARG A 143 18.05 -17.47 -0.17
C ARG A 143 18.20 -16.61 -1.42
N MET A 144 17.37 -15.59 -1.57
CA MET A 144 17.43 -14.68 -2.71
C MET A 144 18.72 -13.88 -2.71
N LEU A 145 19.13 -13.38 -1.55
CA LEU A 145 20.36 -12.60 -1.42
C LEU A 145 21.61 -13.45 -1.68
N GLU A 146 21.67 -14.67 -1.17
CA GLU A 146 22.77 -15.61 -1.45
C GLU A 146 22.88 -15.95 -2.94
N MET A 147 21.74 -16.15 -3.61
CA MET A 147 21.69 -16.51 -5.03
C MET A 147 22.19 -15.39 -5.95
N TYR A 148 21.89 -14.13 -5.62
CA TYR A 148 22.11 -13.01 -6.55
C TYR A 148 23.23 -12.03 -6.15
N LEU A 149 23.60 -11.93 -4.87
CA LEU A 149 24.58 -10.94 -4.38
C LEU A 149 25.90 -11.55 -3.89
N GLY A 150 25.94 -12.88 -3.72
CA GLY A 150 27.10 -13.61 -3.23
C GLY A 150 27.33 -13.39 -1.73
N ALA A 151 27.33 -14.48 -0.96
CA ALA A 151 27.30 -14.44 0.51
C ALA A 151 28.43 -13.64 1.16
N GLU A 152 29.62 -13.57 0.55
CA GLU A 152 30.78 -12.85 1.11
C GLU A 152 30.58 -11.33 1.14
N GLN A 153 29.88 -10.77 0.15
CA GLN A 153 29.74 -9.31 0.01
C GLN A 153 28.68 -8.72 0.94
N ILE A 154 27.81 -9.58 1.49
CA ILE A 154 26.68 -9.23 2.33
C ILE A 154 26.67 -10.05 3.62
N ALA A 155 27.82 -10.61 4.02
CA ALA A 155 27.93 -11.55 5.13
C ALA A 155 27.39 -10.99 6.45
N SER A 156 27.66 -9.71 6.75
CA SER A 156 27.14 -9.02 7.93
C SER A 156 25.61 -8.93 7.92
N LEU A 157 25.02 -8.65 6.74
CA LEU A 157 23.57 -8.58 6.58
C LEU A 157 22.93 -9.98 6.73
N LEU A 158 23.51 -11.01 6.12
CA LEU A 158 23.03 -12.38 6.23
C LEU A 158 23.10 -12.88 7.68
N THR A 159 24.16 -12.54 8.40
CA THR A 159 24.31 -12.86 9.82
C THR A 159 23.23 -12.20 10.67
N ALA A 160 22.93 -10.92 10.42
CA ALA A 160 21.87 -10.20 11.12
C ALA A 160 20.48 -10.79 10.80
N LEU A 161 20.22 -11.18 9.55
CA LEU A 161 18.97 -11.84 9.16
C LEU A 161 18.82 -13.22 9.82
N GLU A 162 19.88 -14.03 9.89
CA GLU A 162 19.87 -15.32 10.59
C GLU A 162 19.67 -15.15 12.11
N ALA A 163 20.24 -14.11 12.73
CA ALA A 163 19.99 -13.79 14.13
C ALA A 163 18.52 -13.41 14.35
N LEU A 164 17.98 -12.53 13.51
CA LEU A 164 16.57 -12.11 13.58
C LEU A 164 15.59 -13.25 13.26
N LYS A 165 15.99 -14.20 12.42
CA LYS A 165 15.22 -15.43 12.15
C LYS A 165 15.07 -16.30 13.39
N ARG A 166 16.11 -16.39 14.23
CA ARG A 166 16.11 -17.15 15.49
C ARG A 166 15.38 -16.42 16.61
N GLU A 167 15.53 -15.10 16.65
CA GLU A 167 14.96 -14.24 17.69
C GLU A 167 14.15 -13.08 17.06
N PRO A 168 12.96 -13.37 16.48
CA PRO A 168 12.16 -12.39 15.73
C PRO A 168 11.61 -11.23 16.56
N GLU A 169 11.58 -11.37 17.89
CA GLU A 169 11.12 -10.34 18.82
C GLU A 169 12.28 -9.58 19.49
N ASN A 170 13.53 -9.90 19.15
CA ASN A 170 14.70 -9.28 19.75
C ASN A 170 15.06 -7.97 19.01
N GLN A 171 14.86 -6.85 19.71
CA GLN A 171 15.15 -5.51 19.21
C GLN A 171 16.62 -5.33 18.80
N SER A 172 17.56 -5.92 19.55
CA SER A 172 18.98 -5.83 19.22
C SER A 172 19.33 -6.54 17.90
N CYS A 173 18.55 -7.54 17.49
CA CYS A 173 18.71 -8.17 16.18
C CYS A 173 18.24 -7.25 15.05
N LEU A 174 17.20 -6.43 15.28
CA LEU A 174 16.76 -5.40 14.33
C LEU A 174 17.78 -4.27 14.22
N ASP A 175 18.35 -3.81 15.33
CA ASP A 175 19.43 -2.80 15.34
C ASP A 175 20.64 -3.29 14.53
N GLN A 176 21.04 -4.55 14.73
CA GLN A 176 22.13 -5.18 13.96
C GLN A 176 21.81 -5.27 12.47
N LEU A 177 20.55 -5.53 12.11
CA LEU A 177 20.10 -5.54 10.72
C LEU A 177 20.21 -4.15 10.09
N VAL A 178 19.81 -3.10 10.80
CA VAL A 178 19.92 -1.71 10.33
C VAL A 178 21.38 -1.34 10.11
N MET A 179 22.25 -1.58 11.10
CA MET A 179 23.68 -1.28 10.97
C MET A 179 24.31 -2.05 9.79
N ALA A 180 24.04 -3.35 9.69
CA ALA A 180 24.57 -4.17 8.60
C ALA A 180 24.02 -3.77 7.22
N PHE A 181 22.82 -3.18 7.16
CA PHE A 181 22.25 -2.64 5.93
C PHE A 181 22.86 -1.29 5.55
N ASP A 182 23.06 -0.40 6.53
CA ASP A 182 23.66 0.92 6.32
C ASP A 182 25.11 0.82 5.79
N ASP A 183 25.87 -0.17 6.28
CA ASP A 183 27.25 -0.43 5.83
C ASP A 183 27.38 -0.96 4.39
N LEU A 184 26.28 -1.33 3.73
CA LEU A 184 26.31 -1.85 2.36
C LEU A 184 26.52 -0.78 1.28
N GLY A 185 26.29 0.49 1.62
CA GLY A 185 26.41 1.62 0.68
C GLY A 185 25.60 1.39 -0.61
N PRO A 186 26.20 1.49 -1.81
CA PRO A 186 25.48 1.34 -3.08
C PRO A 186 24.73 0.01 -3.26
N ARG A 187 25.11 -1.04 -2.50
CA ARG A 187 24.49 -2.37 -2.59
C ARG A 187 23.14 -2.47 -1.89
N GLN A 188 22.74 -1.47 -1.11
CA GLN A 188 21.41 -1.39 -0.50
C GLN A 188 20.28 -1.54 -1.53
N GLY A 189 20.41 -0.88 -2.69
CA GLY A 189 19.42 -0.97 -3.76
C GLY A 189 19.26 -2.40 -4.29
N ALA A 190 20.38 -3.14 -4.40
CA ALA A 190 20.35 -4.53 -4.85
C ALA A 190 19.72 -5.45 -3.77
N VAL A 191 20.01 -5.21 -2.49
CA VAL A 191 19.36 -5.93 -1.39
C VAL A 191 17.85 -5.72 -1.40
N LEU A 192 17.38 -4.48 -1.55
CA LEU A 192 15.95 -4.18 -1.61
C LEU A 192 15.27 -4.75 -2.87
N THR A 193 16.02 -4.92 -3.95
CA THR A 193 15.52 -5.54 -5.20
C THR A 193 15.24 -7.03 -5.01
N TYR A 194 16.16 -7.77 -4.40
CA TYR A 194 16.02 -9.23 -4.24
C TYR A 194 15.32 -9.65 -2.95
N ALA A 195 15.37 -8.81 -1.92
CA ALA A 195 14.78 -9.06 -0.60
C ALA A 195 13.96 -7.84 -0.12
N PRO A 196 12.82 -7.52 -0.75
CA PRO A 196 11.99 -6.37 -0.38
C PRO A 196 11.47 -6.43 1.07
N TYR A 197 11.41 -7.62 1.66
CA TYR A 197 11.04 -7.81 3.06
C TYR A 197 12.00 -7.12 4.04
N VAL A 198 13.29 -6.98 3.68
CA VAL A 198 14.27 -6.21 4.47
C VAL A 198 13.80 -4.76 4.63
N GLY A 199 13.27 -4.14 3.58
CA GLY A 199 12.72 -2.77 3.66
C GLY A 199 11.53 -2.64 4.62
N ILE A 200 10.72 -3.69 4.74
CA ILE A 200 9.62 -3.75 5.71
C ILE A 200 10.19 -3.82 7.13
N LEU A 201 11.22 -4.64 7.36
CA LEU A 201 11.86 -4.77 8.67
C LEU A 201 12.50 -3.45 9.13
N LEU A 202 13.21 -2.76 8.24
CA LEU A 202 13.83 -1.46 8.51
C LEU A 202 12.81 -0.36 8.82
N SER A 203 11.55 -0.52 8.41
CA SER A 203 10.48 0.43 8.74
C SER A 203 9.98 0.31 10.18
N TYR A 204 10.30 -0.79 10.89
CA TYR A 204 9.91 -0.97 12.29
C TYR A 204 10.82 -0.24 13.28
N GLU A 205 12.06 0.07 12.92
CA GLU A 205 13.02 0.78 13.79
C GLU A 205 12.88 2.31 13.79
N ARG A 206 12.17 2.91 12.82
CA ARG A 206 12.04 4.39 12.72
C ARG A 206 10.93 5.02 13.54
#